data_AF-K8XRT1-F1
#
_entry.id   AF-K8XRT1-F1
#
_cell.length_a   1.000
_cell.length_b   1.000
_cell.length_c   1.000
_cell.angle_alpha   90.00
_cell.angle_beta   90.00
_cell.angle_gamma   90.00
#
_symmetry.space_group_name_H-M   'P 1'
#
loop_
_entity.id
_entity.type
_entity.pdbx_description
1 polymer ?
#
loop_
_entity_poly.entity_id
_entity_poly.type
_entity_poly.pdbx_seq_one_letter_code
_entity_poly.pdbx_strand_id
1 'polypeptide(L)'
;MPVAHFHLVDGAYTAEQHRELLTAASRCYSEVLDSPMDRVRAFIVRYRPDDVAVAGTTVTDGAPAAPYFTAIVLAGRPASQRQELAARFTDLIVDILGAQRALVRGQIIEVDPANWAIAGTAAATTRAGEVAARAQAVP
;
A
#
# COMPACT_ATOMS: atom_id res chain seq x y z
N MET A 1 4.33 -9.01 5.68
CA MET A 1 3.44 -8.04 6.33
C MET A 1 3.42 -6.81 5.47
N PRO A 2 2.36 -6.59 4.70
CA PRO A 2 2.32 -5.51 3.72
C PRO A 2 1.91 -4.16 4.34
N VAL A 3 2.56 -3.09 3.87
CA VAL A 3 2.23 -1.71 4.26
C VAL A 3 1.98 -0.86 3.02
N ALA A 4 0.85 -0.17 2.97
CA ALA A 4 0.55 0.84 1.94
C ALA A 4 0.57 2.25 2.53
N HIS A 5 1.12 3.20 1.78
CA HIS A 5 0.93 4.63 1.98
C HIS A 5 0.21 5.18 0.75
N PHE A 6 -0.91 5.88 0.98
CA PHE A 6 -1.63 6.65 -0.04
C PHE A 6 -1.37 8.13 0.21
N HIS A 7 -0.70 8.78 -0.72
CA HIS A 7 -0.29 10.18 -0.65
C HIS A 7 -1.36 11.03 -1.31
N LEU A 8 -2.13 11.75 -0.49
CA LEU A 8 -3.33 12.48 -0.90
C LEU A 8 -3.26 13.95 -0.49
N VAL A 9 -3.89 14.80 -1.28
CA VAL A 9 -4.02 16.24 -0.99
C VAL A 9 -5.20 16.47 -0.04
N ASP A 10 -5.01 17.30 0.98
CA ASP A 10 -6.06 17.68 1.92
C ASP A 10 -7.21 18.41 1.22
N GLY A 11 -8.44 18.05 1.58
CA GLY A 11 -9.66 18.61 1.01
C GLY A 11 -10.05 18.07 -0.38
N ALA A 12 -9.18 17.29 -1.04
CA ALA A 12 -9.49 16.70 -2.36
C ALA A 12 -10.49 15.53 -2.29
N TYR A 13 -10.55 14.82 -1.14
CA TYR A 13 -11.39 13.63 -0.96
C TYR A 13 -12.06 13.62 0.42
N THR A 14 -13.21 12.95 0.51
CA THR A 14 -14.00 12.88 1.74
C THR A 14 -13.42 11.88 2.74
N ALA A 15 -13.81 12.03 4.01
CA ALA A 15 -13.46 11.06 5.05
C ALA A 15 -14.02 9.65 4.77
N GLU A 16 -15.17 9.57 4.09
CA GLU A 16 -15.75 8.29 3.67
C GLU A 16 -14.90 7.60 2.61
N GLN A 17 -14.49 8.34 1.57
CA GLN A 17 -13.60 7.83 0.53
C GLN A 17 -12.27 7.36 1.11
N HIS A 18 -11.72 8.12 2.07
CA HIS A 18 -10.52 7.71 2.82
C HIS A 18 -10.72 6.38 3.55
N ARG A 19 -11.82 6.24 4.30
CA ARG A 19 -12.14 5.00 5.03
C ARG A 19 -12.32 3.82 4.07
N GLU A 20 -13.03 4.03 2.98
CA GLU A 20 -13.27 2.99 1.99
C GLU A 20 -11.97 2.53 1.33
N LEU A 21 -11.15 3.48 0.84
CA LEU A 21 -9.84 3.18 0.24
C LEU A 21 -8.95 2.36 1.19
N LEU A 22 -8.83 2.77 2.44
CA LEU A 22 -8.00 2.09 3.44
C LEU A 22 -8.45 0.63 3.67
N THR A 23 -9.76 0.41 3.81
CA THR A 23 -10.29 -0.94 4.03
C THR A 23 -10.26 -1.81 2.78
N ALA A 24 -10.53 -1.24 1.60
CA ALA A 24 -10.49 -1.95 0.32
C ALA A 24 -9.06 -2.31 -0.07
N ALA A 25 -8.10 -1.39 0.10
CA ALA A 25 -6.69 -1.65 -0.13
C ALA A 25 -6.16 -2.75 0.80
N SER A 26 -6.61 -2.78 2.06
CA SER A 26 -6.21 -3.83 3.01
C SER A 26 -6.68 -5.23 2.57
N ARG A 27 -7.94 -5.34 2.10
CA ARG A 27 -8.49 -6.55 1.48
C ARG A 27 -7.71 -6.98 0.24
N CYS A 28 -7.52 -6.06 -0.70
CA CYS A 28 -6.75 -6.30 -1.91
C CYS A 28 -5.34 -6.80 -1.61
N TYR A 29 -4.65 -6.22 -0.62
CA TYR A 29 -3.31 -6.65 -0.24
C TYR A 29 -3.28 -8.10 0.28
N SER A 30 -4.24 -8.44 1.14
CA SER A 30 -4.37 -9.76 1.73
C SER A 30 -4.63 -10.82 0.65
N GLU A 31 -5.55 -10.53 -0.27
CA GLU A 31 -5.91 -11.39 -1.39
C GLU A 31 -4.73 -11.59 -2.36
N VAL A 32 -4.16 -10.51 -2.89
CA VAL A 32 -3.13 -10.60 -3.96
C VAL A 32 -1.83 -11.23 -3.45
N LEU A 33 -1.49 -11.03 -2.17
CA LEU A 33 -0.25 -11.56 -1.59
C LEU A 33 -0.44 -12.81 -0.74
N ASP A 34 -1.62 -13.40 -0.69
CA ASP A 34 -1.94 -14.52 0.21
C ASP A 34 -1.44 -14.27 1.64
N SER A 35 -1.67 -13.04 2.12
CA SER A 35 -1.14 -12.55 3.40
C SER A 35 -2.28 -12.44 4.41
N PRO A 36 -2.10 -12.90 5.66
CA PRO A 36 -3.08 -12.72 6.72
C PRO A 36 -3.49 -11.25 6.90
N MET A 37 -4.79 -10.99 7.03
CA MET A 37 -5.36 -9.63 7.12
C MET A 37 -4.83 -8.86 8.34
N ASP A 38 -4.63 -9.55 9.46
CA ASP A 38 -4.09 -9.00 10.71
C ASP A 38 -2.65 -8.44 10.56
N ARG A 39 -1.97 -8.75 9.46
CA ARG A 39 -0.61 -8.27 9.13
C ARG A 39 -0.59 -7.08 8.17
N VAL A 40 -1.74 -6.67 7.65
CA VAL A 40 -1.85 -5.61 6.65
C VAL A 40 -2.00 -4.26 7.35
N ARG A 41 -1.32 -3.23 6.84
CA ARG A 41 -1.54 -1.84 7.27
C ARG A 41 -1.67 -0.96 6.03
N ALA A 42 -2.59 -0.02 6.07
CA ALA A 42 -2.72 1.03 5.07
C ALA A 42 -2.83 2.37 5.78
N PHE A 43 -2.16 3.38 5.24
CA PHE A 43 -2.11 4.72 5.79
C PHE A 43 -2.43 5.74 4.70
N ILE A 44 -3.02 6.86 5.11
CA ILE A 44 -3.09 8.06 4.28
C ILE A 44 -2.02 9.04 4.79
N VAL A 45 -1.17 9.47 3.88
CA VAL A 45 -0.21 10.56 4.08
C VAL A 45 -0.80 11.79 3.40
N ARG A 46 -1.04 12.83 4.18
CA ARG A 46 -1.71 14.05 3.73
C ARG A 46 -0.69 15.14 3.42
N TYR A 47 -0.98 15.89 2.37
CA TYR A 47 -0.23 17.07 1.97
C TYR A 47 -1.18 18.24 1.83
N ARG A 48 -0.71 19.43 2.21
CA ARG A 48 -1.46 20.65 1.88
C ARG A 48 -1.42 20.88 0.36
N PRO A 49 -2.43 21.54 -0.23
CA PRO A 49 -2.45 21.81 -1.67
C PRO A 49 -1.24 22.63 -2.19
N ASP A 50 -0.62 23.44 -1.34
CA ASP A 50 0.58 24.23 -1.65
C ASP A 50 1.89 23.41 -1.57
N ASP A 51 1.85 22.22 -0.95
CA ASP A 51 3.00 21.31 -0.81
C ASP A 51 3.04 20.23 -1.91
N VAL A 52 2.13 20.28 -2.88
CA VAL A 52 2.03 19.30 -3.97
C VAL A 52 2.05 20.02 -5.31
N ALA A 53 2.98 19.64 -6.17
CA ALA A 53 3.04 20.09 -7.56
C ALA A 53 2.97 18.92 -8.54
N VAL A 54 2.19 19.10 -9.60
CA VAL A 54 2.03 18.13 -10.69
C VAL A 54 2.39 18.83 -11.99
N ALA A 55 3.32 18.25 -12.75
CA ALA A 55 3.88 18.86 -13.96
C ALA A 55 4.39 20.31 -13.75
N GLY A 56 4.92 20.60 -12.55
CA GLY A 56 5.49 21.90 -12.21
C GLY A 56 4.48 22.98 -11.75
N THR A 57 3.19 22.66 -11.65
CA THR A 57 2.16 23.58 -11.12
C THR A 57 1.64 23.05 -9.77
N THR A 58 1.45 23.92 -8.78
CA THR A 58 0.92 23.49 -7.47
C THR A 58 -0.58 23.19 -7.54
N VAL A 59 -1.10 22.38 -6.61
CA VAL A 59 -2.54 22.10 -6.55
C VAL A 59 -3.33 23.36 -6.16
N THR A 60 -2.77 24.21 -5.30
CA THR A 60 -3.32 25.56 -5.04
C THR A 60 -3.45 26.40 -6.31
N ASP A 61 -2.50 26.29 -7.25
CA ASP A 61 -2.48 27.02 -8.52
C ASP A 61 -3.28 26.32 -9.64
N GLY A 62 -4.07 25.30 -9.30
CA GLY A 62 -5.00 24.64 -10.23
C GLY A 62 -4.51 23.34 -10.85
N ALA A 63 -3.36 22.80 -10.40
CA ALA A 63 -2.97 21.44 -10.78
C ALA A 63 -3.94 20.39 -10.18
N PRO A 64 -4.14 19.24 -10.83
CA PRO A 64 -4.93 18.16 -10.27
C PRO A 64 -4.21 17.52 -9.06
N ALA A 65 -4.98 16.95 -8.11
CA ALA A 65 -4.41 16.33 -6.90
C ALA A 65 -3.51 15.09 -7.14
N ALA A 66 -3.64 14.44 -8.31
CA ALA A 66 -2.82 13.31 -8.80
C ALA A 66 -2.29 12.33 -7.72
N PRO A 67 -3.13 11.40 -7.22
CA PRO A 67 -2.73 10.48 -6.15
C PRO A 67 -1.49 9.65 -6.48
N TYR A 68 -0.63 9.50 -5.47
CA TYR A 68 0.53 8.61 -5.49
C TYR A 68 0.39 7.56 -4.39
N PHE A 69 0.83 6.33 -4.63
CA PHE A 69 0.92 5.32 -3.57
C PHE A 69 2.29 4.66 -3.51
N THR A 70 2.66 4.22 -2.31
CA THR A 70 3.78 3.31 -2.07
C THR A 70 3.26 2.04 -1.41
N ALA A 71 3.53 0.89 -2.01
CA ALA A 71 3.15 -0.42 -1.47
C ALA A 71 4.42 -1.22 -1.16
N ILE A 72 4.63 -1.52 0.12
CA ILE A 72 5.81 -2.23 0.63
C ILE A 72 5.49 -3.72 0.75
N VAL A 73 6.30 -4.54 0.10
CA VAL A 73 6.19 -6.01 0.10
C VAL A 73 7.51 -6.62 0.56
N LEU A 74 7.46 -7.80 1.16
CA LEU A 74 8.69 -8.55 1.43
C LEU A 74 9.25 -9.08 0.11
N ALA A 75 10.57 -9.06 -0.04
CA ALA A 75 11.27 -9.62 -1.18
C ALA A 75 10.92 -11.11 -1.38
N GLY A 76 10.92 -11.55 -2.64
CA GLY A 76 10.58 -12.92 -3.02
C GLY A 76 9.11 -13.13 -3.39
N ARG A 77 8.30 -12.06 -3.45
CA ARG A 77 6.96 -12.12 -4.06
C ARG A 77 7.07 -12.17 -5.60
N PRO A 78 6.30 -13.05 -6.28
CA PRO A 78 6.27 -13.10 -7.73
C PRO A 78 6.00 -11.72 -8.35
N ALA A 79 6.65 -11.44 -9.48
CA ALA A 79 6.44 -10.20 -10.21
C ALA A 79 4.97 -9.99 -10.59
N SER A 80 4.27 -11.08 -10.96
CA SER A 80 2.83 -11.05 -11.27
C SER A 80 1.99 -10.53 -10.09
N GLN A 81 2.22 -11.01 -8.87
CA GLN A 81 1.52 -10.51 -7.68
C GLN A 81 1.80 -9.02 -7.43
N ARG A 82 3.05 -8.57 -7.63
CA ARG A 82 3.40 -7.14 -7.47
C ARG A 82 2.74 -6.25 -8.53
N GLN A 83 2.69 -6.72 -9.78
CA GLN A 83 2.03 -6.02 -10.88
C GLN A 83 0.52 -5.98 -10.71
N GLU A 84 -0.09 -7.09 -10.31
CA GLU A 84 -1.52 -7.18 -10.02
C GLU A 84 -1.90 -6.24 -8.86
N LEU A 85 -1.11 -6.22 -7.79
CA LEU A 85 -1.33 -5.32 -6.66
C LEU A 85 -1.30 -3.86 -7.11
N ALA A 86 -0.31 -3.46 -7.92
CA ALA A 86 -0.20 -2.11 -8.43
C ALA A 86 -1.39 -1.73 -9.33
N ALA A 87 -1.86 -2.66 -10.17
CA ALA A 87 -3.02 -2.47 -11.02
C ALA A 87 -4.30 -2.28 -10.17
N ARG A 88 -4.59 -3.21 -9.25
CA ARG A 88 -5.78 -3.14 -8.40
C ARG A 88 -5.79 -1.92 -7.48
N PHE A 89 -4.63 -1.49 -6.97
CA PHE A 89 -4.55 -0.24 -6.20
C PHE A 89 -4.87 0.99 -7.04
N THR A 90 -4.42 1.00 -8.30
CA THR A 90 -4.80 2.05 -9.24
C THR A 90 -6.31 2.05 -9.49
N ASP A 91 -6.91 0.88 -9.65
CA ASP A 91 -8.37 0.73 -9.83
C ASP A 91 -9.13 1.27 -8.61
N LEU A 92 -8.76 0.87 -7.39
CA LEU A 92 -9.37 1.36 -6.15
C LEU A 92 -9.30 2.89 -6.02
N ILE A 93 -8.16 3.49 -6.38
CA ILE A 93 -7.99 4.95 -6.35
C ILE A 93 -8.94 5.62 -7.35
N VAL A 94 -9.06 5.07 -8.56
CA VAL A 94 -9.96 5.62 -9.59
C VAL A 94 -11.42 5.47 -9.16
N ASP A 95 -11.82 4.28 -8.72
CA ASP A 95 -13.21 3.93 -8.47
C ASP A 95 -13.73 4.61 -7.19
N ILE A 96 -12.93 4.66 -6.13
CA ILE A 96 -13.36 5.21 -4.83
C ILE A 96 -13.14 6.73 -4.80
N LEU A 97 -11.99 7.22 -5.27
CA LEU A 97 -11.64 8.64 -5.17
C LEU A 97 -12.13 9.46 -6.37
N GLY A 98 -12.52 8.82 -7.48
CA GLY A 98 -12.84 9.50 -8.73
C GLY A 98 -11.62 10.13 -9.42
N ALA A 99 -10.41 9.68 -9.06
CA ALA A 99 -9.18 10.24 -9.62
C ALA A 99 -9.01 9.87 -11.10
N GLN A 100 -8.40 10.75 -11.88
CA GLN A 100 -8.08 10.44 -13.28
C GLN A 100 -6.96 9.39 -13.34
N ARG A 101 -7.27 8.21 -13.88
CA ARG A 101 -6.32 7.07 -13.99
C ARG A 101 -4.96 7.47 -14.55
N ALA A 102 -4.94 8.31 -15.58
CA ALA A 102 -3.70 8.75 -16.24
C ALA A 102 -2.74 9.52 -15.31
N LEU A 103 -3.25 10.05 -14.19
CA LEU A 103 -2.48 10.80 -13.19
C LEU A 103 -2.07 9.96 -11.99
N VAL A 104 -2.68 8.79 -11.78
CA VAL A 104 -2.34 7.92 -10.66
C VAL A 104 -0.94 7.33 -10.88
N ARG A 105 -0.11 7.39 -9.85
CA ARG A 105 1.22 6.79 -9.85
C ARG A 105 1.39 5.88 -8.63
N GLY A 106 2.23 4.87 -8.78
CA GLY A 106 2.46 3.87 -7.74
C GLY A 106 3.89 3.36 -7.74
N GLN A 107 4.40 3.04 -6.57
CA GLN A 107 5.67 2.39 -6.38
C GLN A 107 5.49 1.13 -5.53
N ILE A 108 6.00 0.00 -6.01
CA ILE A 108 6.17 -1.20 -5.19
C ILE A 108 7.61 -1.22 -4.67
N ILE A 109 7.77 -1.32 -3.35
CA ILE A 109 9.08 -1.44 -2.69
C ILE A 109 9.20 -2.85 -2.14
N GLU A 110 10.21 -3.59 -2.61
CA GLU A 110 10.59 -4.88 -2.03
C GLU A 110 11.56 -4.65 -0.87
N VAL A 111 11.26 -5.22 0.30
CA VAL A 111 12.10 -5.12 1.49
C VAL A 111 12.64 -6.50 1.84
N ASP A 112 13.95 -6.57 2.07
CA ASP A 112 14.59 -7.76 2.62
C ASP A 112 13.93 -8.13 3.96
N PRO A 113 13.45 -9.38 4.16
CA PRO A 113 12.89 -9.82 5.43
C PRO A 113 13.78 -9.63 6.66
N ALA A 114 15.11 -9.50 6.51
CA ALA A 114 16.03 -9.16 7.59
C ALA A 114 15.86 -7.70 8.06
N ASN A 115 15.43 -6.80 7.17
CA ASN A 115 15.23 -5.38 7.44
C ASN A 115 13.78 -5.04 7.81
N TRP A 116 12.92 -6.06 7.97
CA TRP A 116 11.53 -5.87 8.37
C TRP A 116 11.28 -6.41 9.77
N ALA A 117 10.95 -5.54 10.73
CA ALA A 117 10.69 -5.95 12.10
C ALA A 117 9.21 -6.23 12.39
N ILE A 118 8.96 -7.29 13.15
CA ILE A 118 7.66 -7.70 13.69
C ILE A 118 7.85 -7.87 15.20
N ALA A 119 7.15 -7.05 15.99
CA ALA A 119 7.29 -7.06 17.46
C ALA A 119 8.76 -7.00 17.92
N GLY A 120 9.60 -6.22 17.23
CA GLY A 120 11.03 -6.05 17.55
C GLY A 120 11.97 -7.13 16.97
N THR A 121 11.46 -8.13 16.25
CA THR A 121 12.28 -9.21 15.66
C THR A 121 12.20 -9.20 14.14
N ALA A 122 13.30 -9.52 13.45
CA ALA A 122 13.31 -9.62 11.99
C ALA A 122 12.29 -10.64 11.46
N ALA A 123 11.65 -10.33 10.33
CA ALA A 123 10.67 -11.20 9.69
C ALA A 123 11.29 -12.49 9.17
N ALA A 124 12.56 -12.45 8.76
CA ALA A 124 13.33 -13.65 8.43
C ALA A 124 13.33 -14.68 9.57
N THR A 125 13.62 -14.23 10.79
CA THR A 125 13.66 -15.07 12.00
C THR A 125 12.26 -15.53 12.42
N THR A 126 11.28 -14.64 12.35
CA THR A 126 9.88 -14.95 12.71
C THR A 126 9.31 -16.02 11.77
N ARG A 127 9.56 -15.93 10.47
CA ARG A 127 9.11 -16.92 9.47
C ARG A 127 9.78 -18.28 9.67
N ALA A 128 11.07 -18.30 10.01
CA ALA A 128 11.77 -19.54 10.35
C ALA A 128 11.14 -20.21 11.60
N GLY A 129 10.81 -19.41 12.61
CA GLY A 129 10.11 -19.89 13.82
C GLY A 129 8.70 -20.44 13.53
N GLU A 130 7.92 -19.75 12.68
CA GLU A 130 6.59 -20.22 12.25
C GLU A 130 6.65 -21.56 11.50
N VAL A 131 7.64 -21.71 10.60
CA VAL A 131 7.84 -22.95 9.84
C VAL A 131 8.29 -24.09 10.77
N ALA A 132 9.23 -23.83 11.69
CA ALA A 132 9.70 -24.81 12.66
C ALA A 132 8.58 -25.27 13.62
N ALA A 133 7.75 -24.35 14.11
CA ALA A 133 6.61 -24.65 14.96
C ALA A 133 5.55 -25.50 14.23
N ARG A 134 5.30 -25.23 12.94
CA ARG A 134 4.41 -26.07 12.11
C ARG A 134 4.97 -27.47 11.88
N ALA A 135 6.28 -27.61 11.69
CA ALA A 135 6.92 -28.92 11.51
C ALA A 135 6.85 -29.79 12.78
N GLN A 136 6.83 -29.16 13.97
CA GLN A 136 6.67 -29.87 15.26
C GLN A 136 5.21 -30.16 15.63
N ALA A 137 4.25 -29.53 14.96
CA ALA A 137 2.81 -29.69 15.22
C ALA A 137 2.13 -30.76 14.34
N VAL A 138 2.89 -31.46 13.48
CA VAL A 138 2.40 -32.62 12.71
C VAL A 138 2.73 -33.88 13.52
N PRO A 139 1.72 -34.65 14.00
CA PRO A 139 1.93 -35.92 14.69
C PRO A 139 2.37 -37.05 13.76
#